data_AF-A0A941F1W6-F1
#
_entry.id   AF-A0A941F1W6-F1
#
_cell.length_a   1.000
_cell.length_b   1.000
_cell.length_c   1.000
_cell.angle_alpha   90.00
_cell.angle_beta   90.00
_cell.angle_gamma   90.00
#
_symmetry.space_group_name_H-M   'P 1'
#
loop_
_entity.id
_entity.type
_entity.pdbx_description
1 polymer ?
#
loop_
_entity_poly.entity_id
_entity_poly.type
_entity_poly.pdbx_seq_one_letter_code
_entity_poly.pdbx_strand_id
1 'polypeptide(L)'
;VRSGKPARQPQWLLFKDDDAYASDLEADDLLADVSAAPTADIRRAGGGKADKKKLKALPAKRARRKNWAKKALVLPKAKEAAPPSGPFEPQLATLGEAPPQGDQWVHEIKWDGYRILATVADGAVRLWSRNALEWADKIPEIRD
;
A
#
# COMPACT_ATOMS: atom_id res chain seq x y z
N VAL A 1 25.39 -10.54 14.10
CA VAL A 1 25.71 -9.09 14.12
C VAL A 1 25.05 -8.44 15.32
N ARG A 2 25.82 -7.82 16.24
CA ARG A 2 25.23 -7.00 17.31
C ARG A 2 25.23 -5.55 16.83
N SER A 3 24.07 -4.91 16.73
CA SER A 3 24.04 -3.47 16.51
C SER A 3 24.60 -2.83 17.79
N GLY A 4 25.72 -2.09 17.69
CA GLY A 4 26.30 -1.37 18.83
C GLY A 4 25.46 -0.18 19.30
N LYS A 5 24.14 -0.20 19.03
CA LYS A 5 23.24 0.93 19.25
C LYS A 5 22.44 0.68 20.54
N PRO A 6 22.44 1.63 21.49
CA PRO A 6 21.64 1.49 22.70
C PRO A 6 20.15 1.47 22.32
N ALA A 7 19.44 0.42 22.77
CA ALA A 7 18.00 0.26 22.56
C ALA A 7 17.33 -0.18 23.87
N ARG A 8 16.13 0.34 24.12
CA ARG A 8 15.35 0.08 25.34
C ARG A 8 14.81 -1.36 25.43
N GLN A 9 14.77 -2.08 24.31
CA GLN A 9 14.35 -3.48 24.20
C GLN A 9 15.43 -4.27 23.46
N PRO A 10 15.61 -5.58 23.74
CA PRO A 10 16.54 -6.42 23.01
C PRO A 10 16.20 -6.39 21.52
N GLN A 11 17.15 -5.94 20.71
CA GLN A 11 16.99 -5.93 19.26
C GLN A 11 17.21 -7.34 18.73
N TRP A 12 16.17 -7.91 18.15
CA TRP A 12 16.26 -9.16 17.40
C TRP A 12 16.52 -8.83 15.93
N LEU A 13 17.46 -9.55 15.34
CA LEU A 13 17.75 -9.54 13.92
C LEU A 13 17.66 -10.99 13.46
N LEU A 14 16.64 -11.31 12.67
CA LEU A 14 16.45 -12.63 12.10
C LEU A 14 17.26 -12.74 10.81
N PHE A 15 18.23 -13.63 10.81
CA PHE A 15 18.88 -14.10 9.58
C PHE A 15 18.15 -15.38 9.17
N LYS A 16 17.44 -15.32 8.05
CA LYS A 16 16.74 -16.46 7.46
C LYS A 16 17.50 -16.89 6.21
N ASP A 17 18.69 -17.42 6.44
CA ASP A 17 19.67 -17.76 5.41
C ASP A 17 20.11 -19.23 5.54
N ASP A 18 20.35 -19.69 6.79
CA ASP A 18 20.71 -21.08 7.13
C ASP A 18 19.64 -21.74 8.02
N ASP A 19 18.39 -21.82 7.57
CA ASP A 19 17.36 -22.57 8.31
C ASP A 19 17.07 -23.94 7.68
N ALA A 20 16.25 -24.76 8.35
CA ALA A 20 15.93 -26.11 7.88
C ALA A 20 15.17 -26.16 6.53
N TYR A 21 14.72 -25.00 6.04
CA TYR A 21 14.05 -24.81 4.76
C TYR A 21 14.91 -24.01 3.76
N ALA A 22 16.11 -23.58 4.14
CA ALA A 22 17.04 -22.93 3.24
C ALA A 22 17.56 -23.96 2.23
N SER A 23 17.39 -23.66 0.96
CA SER A 23 17.88 -24.45 -0.16
C SER A 23 18.43 -23.54 -1.24
N ASP A 24 19.29 -24.09 -2.09
CA ASP A 24 19.74 -23.45 -3.33
C ASP A 24 18.65 -23.38 -4.41
N LEU A 25 17.51 -24.05 -4.19
CA LEU A 25 16.33 -23.93 -5.02
C LEU A 25 15.75 -22.52 -4.92
N GLU A 26 15.68 -21.83 -6.05
CA GLU A 26 14.97 -20.58 -6.18
C GLU A 26 13.45 -20.84 -6.24
N ALA A 27 12.65 -19.81 -5.96
CA ALA A 27 11.19 -19.93 -6.00
C ALA A 27 10.67 -20.44 -7.36
N ASP A 28 11.41 -20.16 -8.43
CA ASP A 28 11.09 -20.58 -9.79
C ASP A 28 11.35 -22.08 -10.04
N ASP A 29 12.27 -22.71 -9.29
CA ASP A 29 12.58 -24.14 -9.41
C ASP A 29 11.49 -25.03 -8.80
N LEU A 30 10.67 -24.48 -7.90
CA LEU A 30 9.55 -25.16 -7.25
C LEU A 30 8.27 -25.19 -8.13
N LEU A 31 8.32 -24.63 -9.34
CA LEU A 31 7.17 -24.54 -10.25
C LEU A 31 6.96 -25.78 -11.13
N ALA A 32 7.81 -26.81 -11.00
CA ALA A 32 7.75 -28.01 -11.85
C ALA A 32 6.39 -28.73 -11.82
N ASP A 33 5.69 -28.68 -10.68
CA ASP A 33 4.37 -29.29 -10.48
C ASP A 33 3.21 -28.30 -10.57
N VAL A 34 3.49 -27.03 -10.91
CA VAL A 34 2.44 -26.03 -11.12
C VAL A 34 1.89 -26.23 -12.51
N SER A 35 0.59 -26.57 -12.56
CA SER A 35 -0.13 -26.71 -13.81
C SER A 35 0.01 -25.41 -14.61
N ALA A 36 0.46 -25.53 -15.86
CA ALA A 36 0.61 -24.38 -16.74
C ALA A 36 -0.69 -23.57 -16.78
N ALA A 37 -0.56 -22.24 -16.73
CA ALA A 37 -1.72 -21.36 -16.77
C ALA A 37 -2.60 -21.69 -18.00
N PRO A 38 -3.95 -21.68 -17.87
CA PRO A 38 -4.84 -21.91 -19.00
C PRO A 38 -4.49 -21.01 -20.18
N THR A 39 -4.66 -21.52 -21.40
CA THR A 39 -4.32 -20.78 -22.63
C THR A 39 -5.05 -19.43 -22.73
N ALA A 40 -6.21 -19.30 -22.09
CA ALA A 40 -6.96 -18.05 -21.98
C ALA A 40 -6.23 -16.99 -21.13
N ASP A 41 -5.58 -17.40 -20.04
CA ASP A 41 -4.84 -16.52 -19.14
C ASP A 41 -3.50 -16.10 -19.76
N ILE A 42 -2.82 -17.01 -20.46
CA ILE A 42 -1.62 -16.70 -21.25
C ILE A 42 -1.94 -15.67 -22.36
N ARG A 43 -3.08 -15.82 -23.05
CA ARG A 43 -3.53 -14.84 -24.06
C ARG A 43 -3.90 -13.49 -23.44
N ARG A 44 -4.47 -13.48 -22.23
CA ARG A 44 -4.79 -12.25 -21.49
C ARG A 44 -3.51 -11.55 -20.99
N ALA A 45 -2.52 -12.31 -20.54
CA ALA A 45 -1.23 -11.81 -20.05
C ALA A 45 -0.34 -11.27 -21.19
N GLY A 46 -0.58 -11.70 -22.43
CA GLY A 46 0.16 -11.28 -23.60
C GLY A 46 1.52 -11.98 -23.65
N GLY A 47 1.68 -12.94 -24.56
CA GLY A 47 2.96 -13.63 -24.78
C GLY A 47 4.09 -12.63 -24.97
N GLY A 48 5.07 -12.71 -24.07
CA GLY A 48 6.14 -11.73 -23.90
C GLY A 48 6.84 -11.39 -25.21
N LYS A 49 6.58 -10.19 -25.72
CA LYS A 49 7.58 -9.44 -26.47
C LYS A 49 8.20 -8.46 -25.48
N ALA A 50 9.47 -8.69 -25.15
CA ALA A 50 10.30 -7.77 -24.39
C ALA A 50 10.68 -6.54 -25.23
N ASP A 51 9.68 -5.86 -25.79
CA ASP A 51 9.86 -4.47 -26.18
C ASP A 51 9.68 -3.66 -24.91
N LYS A 52 10.78 -3.09 -24.39
CA LYS A 52 10.74 -2.01 -23.39
C LYS A 52 10.09 -0.78 -24.02
N LYS A 53 8.79 -0.87 -24.29
CA LYS A 53 7.97 0.25 -24.69
C LYS A 53 7.92 1.12 -23.44
N LYS A 54 8.71 2.20 -23.41
CA LYS A 54 8.52 3.27 -22.43
C LYS A 54 7.03 3.56 -22.41
N LEU A 55 6.37 3.28 -21.30
CA LEU A 55 4.96 3.61 -21.10
C LEU A 55 4.86 5.11 -21.38
N LYS A 56 4.37 5.47 -22.56
CA LYS A 56 3.96 6.85 -22.83
C LYS A 56 2.89 7.12 -21.79
N ALA A 57 3.18 8.01 -20.85
CA ALA A 57 2.22 8.46 -19.87
C ALA A 57 0.95 8.83 -20.63
N LEU A 58 -0.09 8.00 -20.48
CA LEU A 58 -1.38 8.30 -21.07
C LEU A 58 -1.81 9.62 -20.44
N PRO A 59 -2.17 10.64 -21.23
CA PRO A 59 -2.71 11.86 -20.65
C PRO A 59 -3.91 11.45 -19.82
N ALA A 60 -3.80 11.59 -18.50
CA ALA A 60 -4.87 11.24 -17.59
C ALA A 60 -6.07 12.07 -18.00
N LYS A 61 -7.06 11.44 -18.68
CA LYS A 61 -8.33 12.09 -18.96
C LYS A 61 -8.86 12.52 -17.61
N ARG A 62 -8.89 13.83 -17.34
CA ARG A 62 -9.47 14.39 -16.12
C ARG A 62 -10.92 13.93 -16.09
N ALA A 63 -11.18 12.83 -15.40
CA ALA A 63 -12.52 12.37 -15.14
C ALA A 63 -13.27 13.54 -14.52
N ARG A 64 -14.48 13.79 -15.02
CA ARG A 64 -15.38 14.83 -14.53
C ARG A 64 -15.44 14.69 -13.00
N ARG A 65 -14.81 15.63 -12.27
CA ARG A 65 -14.59 15.51 -10.82
C ARG A 65 -15.94 15.26 -10.17
N LYS A 66 -16.14 14.07 -9.61
CA LYS A 66 -17.30 13.80 -8.74
C LYS A 66 -17.23 14.82 -7.60
N ASN A 67 -18.30 15.57 -7.36
CA ASN A 67 -18.36 16.50 -6.24
C ASN A 67 -18.56 15.70 -4.94
N TRP A 68 -17.47 15.21 -4.39
CA TRP A 68 -17.45 14.44 -3.14
C TRP A 68 -17.91 15.26 -1.94
N ALA A 69 -17.62 16.56 -1.91
CA ALA A 69 -18.08 17.46 -0.86
C ALA A 69 -19.62 17.51 -0.78
N LYS A 70 -20.29 17.68 -1.92
CA LYS A 70 -21.77 17.64 -1.98
C LYS A 70 -22.34 16.32 -1.51
N LYS A 71 -21.70 15.19 -1.83
CA LYS A 71 -22.14 13.87 -1.37
C LYS A 71 -21.93 13.70 0.13
N ALA A 72 -20.81 14.17 0.66
CA ALA A 72 -20.49 14.06 2.09
C ALA A 72 -21.47 14.88 2.95
N LEU A 73 -21.90 16.06 2.48
CA LEU A 73 -22.86 16.92 3.19
C LEU A 73 -24.26 16.31 3.39
N VAL A 74 -24.59 15.21 2.70
CA VAL A 74 -25.84 14.45 2.92
C VAL A 74 -25.78 13.63 4.21
N LEU A 75 -24.58 13.33 4.73
CA LEU A 75 -24.42 12.51 5.93
C LEU A 75 -24.87 13.27 7.19
N PRO A 76 -25.51 12.58 8.16
CA PRO A 76 -25.86 13.19 9.43
C PRO A 76 -24.64 13.81 10.12
N LYS A 77 -24.80 15.03 10.64
CA LYS A 77 -23.74 15.81 11.32
C LYS A 77 -22.56 16.23 10.44
N ALA A 78 -22.63 16.04 9.11
CA ALA A 78 -21.64 16.60 8.22
C ALA A 78 -21.72 18.14 8.24
N LYS A 79 -20.57 18.78 8.38
CA LYS A 79 -20.42 20.24 8.30
C LYS A 79 -19.23 20.58 7.43
N GLU A 80 -19.36 21.69 6.71
CA GLU A 80 -18.22 22.24 5.99
C GLU A 80 -17.16 22.74 6.98
N ALA A 81 -15.92 22.41 6.71
CA ALA A 81 -14.77 22.78 7.54
C ALA A 81 -13.53 22.91 6.66
N ALA A 82 -12.59 23.74 7.09
CA ALA A 82 -11.28 23.81 6.45
C ALA A 82 -10.56 22.46 6.60
N PRO A 83 -9.81 22.00 5.59
CA PRO A 83 -9.00 20.80 5.71
C PRO A 83 -7.95 20.99 6.81
N PRO A 84 -7.61 19.93 7.57
CA PRO A 84 -6.54 20.00 8.54
C PRO A 84 -5.21 20.30 7.85
N SER A 85 -4.42 21.22 8.42
CA SER A 85 -3.10 21.59 7.91
C SER A 85 -1.99 20.62 8.35
N GLY A 86 -2.29 19.74 9.31
CA GLY A 86 -1.37 18.79 9.92
C GLY A 86 -1.90 17.35 9.89
N PRO A 87 -1.14 16.41 10.48
CA PRO A 87 -1.55 15.02 10.56
C PRO A 87 -2.76 14.86 11.48
N PHE A 88 -3.54 13.82 11.22
CA PHE A 88 -4.57 13.32 12.13
C PHE A 88 -4.24 11.89 12.54
N GLU A 89 -4.82 11.42 13.64
CA GLU A 89 -4.51 10.07 14.11
C GLU A 89 -5.12 9.01 13.18
N PRO A 90 -4.33 8.04 12.70
CA PRO A 90 -4.87 6.96 11.89
C PRO A 90 -5.70 6.03 12.77
N GLN A 91 -6.85 5.59 12.23
CA GLN A 91 -7.60 4.50 12.85
C GLN A 91 -6.76 3.23 12.88
N LEU A 92 -6.85 2.52 14.00
CA LEU A 92 -6.15 1.26 14.24
C LEU A 92 -7.12 0.08 14.10
N ALA A 93 -6.62 -1.02 13.58
CA ALA A 93 -7.35 -2.27 13.56
C ALA A 93 -7.27 -2.95 14.93
N THR A 94 -8.37 -3.54 15.36
CA THR A 94 -8.39 -4.46 16.51
C THR A 94 -7.88 -5.82 16.04
N LEU A 95 -6.92 -6.39 16.77
CA LEU A 95 -6.45 -7.74 16.51
C LEU A 95 -7.56 -8.75 16.83
N GLY A 96 -7.81 -9.69 15.91
CA GLY A 96 -8.77 -10.78 16.09
C GLY A 96 -8.24 -12.07 15.49
N GLU A 97 -8.75 -13.21 15.97
CA GLU A 97 -8.32 -14.55 15.51
C GLU A 97 -8.87 -14.90 14.13
N ALA A 98 -10.03 -14.35 13.77
CA ALA A 98 -10.69 -14.57 12.50
C ALA A 98 -11.28 -13.25 11.96
N PRO A 99 -11.38 -13.08 10.63
CA PRO A 99 -12.06 -11.94 10.05
C PRO A 99 -13.56 -11.97 10.39
N PRO A 100 -14.17 -10.81 10.65
CA PRO A 100 -15.58 -10.75 10.98
C PRO A 100 -16.47 -11.13 9.78
N GLN A 101 -17.67 -11.64 10.06
CA GLN A 101 -18.61 -12.12 9.05
C GLN A 101 -19.82 -11.19 8.89
N GLY A 102 -20.47 -11.27 7.72
CA GLY A 102 -21.72 -10.59 7.40
C GLY A 102 -21.57 -9.47 6.36
N ASP A 103 -22.68 -9.11 5.73
CA ASP A 103 -22.73 -8.17 4.59
C ASP A 103 -22.36 -6.72 4.94
N GLN A 104 -22.28 -6.40 6.23
CA GLN A 104 -21.81 -5.10 6.72
C GLN A 104 -20.29 -4.94 6.67
N TRP A 105 -19.55 -6.01 6.39
CA TRP A 105 -18.09 -5.99 6.35
C TRP A 105 -17.55 -5.92 4.92
N VAL A 106 -16.49 -5.12 4.77
CA VAL A 106 -15.66 -5.09 3.57
C VAL A 106 -14.28 -5.59 3.95
N HIS A 107 -13.70 -6.44 3.10
CA HIS A 107 -12.37 -7.01 3.31
C HIS A 107 -11.37 -6.39 2.32
N GLU A 108 -10.22 -5.99 2.85
CA GLU A 108 -9.11 -5.43 2.08
C GLU A 108 -7.84 -6.24 2.32
N ILE A 109 -6.94 -6.29 1.32
CA ILE A 109 -5.64 -6.95 1.46
C ILE A 109 -4.78 -6.17 2.47
N LYS A 110 -4.19 -6.89 3.43
CA LYS A 110 -3.22 -6.30 4.34
C LYS A 110 -1.88 -6.11 3.63
N TRP A 111 -1.49 -4.85 3.43
CA TRP A 111 -0.14 -4.50 2.98
C TRP A 111 0.84 -4.45 4.16
N ASP A 112 2.09 -4.80 3.91
CA ASP A 112 3.18 -4.58 4.85
C ASP A 112 4.08 -3.44 4.36
N GLY A 113 4.20 -2.40 5.18
CA GLY A 113 4.85 -1.16 4.79
C GLY A 113 4.50 0.00 5.72
N TYR A 114 4.89 1.21 5.31
CA TYR A 114 4.63 2.41 6.09
C TYR A 114 3.22 2.94 5.83
N ARG A 115 2.44 3.13 6.90
CA ARG A 115 1.18 3.86 6.78
C ARG A 115 1.46 5.35 6.61
N ILE A 116 0.98 5.90 5.49
CA ILE A 116 1.11 7.30 5.11
C ILE A 116 -0.29 7.94 5.10
N LEU A 117 -0.41 9.12 5.69
CA LEU A 117 -1.58 9.98 5.63
C LEU A 117 -1.28 11.14 4.69
N ALA A 118 -2.15 11.32 3.70
CA ALA A 118 -2.02 12.39 2.72
C ALA A 118 -3.07 13.48 2.97
N THR A 119 -2.62 14.74 3.04
CA THR A 119 -3.51 15.90 2.95
C THR A 119 -3.28 16.57 1.60
N VAL A 120 -4.35 16.69 0.80
CA VAL A 120 -4.31 17.35 -0.50
C VAL A 120 -5.22 18.57 -0.46
N ALA A 121 -4.62 19.76 -0.46
CA ALA A 121 -5.35 21.03 -0.39
C ALA A 121 -4.75 21.99 -1.43
N ASP A 122 -5.60 22.60 -2.26
CA ASP A 122 -5.20 23.58 -3.28
C ASP A 122 -4.04 23.14 -4.19
N GLY A 123 -3.94 21.84 -4.44
CA GLY A 123 -2.88 21.24 -5.27
C GLY A 123 -1.57 20.97 -4.53
N ALA A 124 -1.46 21.33 -3.26
CA ALA A 124 -0.36 20.94 -2.40
C ALA A 124 -0.63 19.59 -1.71
N VAL A 125 0.35 18.70 -1.78
CA VAL A 125 0.34 17.39 -1.11
C VAL A 125 1.29 17.44 0.07
N ARG A 126 0.81 17.08 1.26
CA ARG A 126 1.65 16.77 2.42
C ARG A 126 1.44 15.34 2.84
N LEU A 127 2.51 14.70 3.29
CA LEU A 127 2.51 13.27 3.60
C LEU A 127 3.02 13.08 5.02
N TRP A 128 2.28 12.33 5.82
CA TRP A 128 2.62 12.10 7.22
C TRP A 128 2.75 10.62 7.49
N SER A 129 3.81 10.22 8.19
CA SER A 129 3.88 8.87 8.75
C SER A 129 2.82 8.66 9.84
N ARG A 130 2.65 7.39 10.24
CA ARG A 130 1.83 7.00 11.41
C ARG A 130 2.11 7.82 12.67
N ASN A 131 3.35 8.27 12.87
CA ASN A 131 3.78 9.03 14.06
C ASN A 131 3.83 10.55 13.80
N ALA A 132 3.04 11.07 12.85
CA ALA A 132 2.92 12.50 12.57
C ALA A 132 4.21 13.20 12.08
N LEU A 133 5.17 12.45 11.53
CA LEU A 133 6.36 13.02 10.89
C LEU A 133 6.08 13.32 9.42
N GLU A 134 6.48 14.49 8.93
CA GLU A 134 6.39 14.87 7.51
C GLU A 134 7.34 14.01 6.66
N TRP A 135 6.81 13.51 5.55
CA TRP A 135 7.42 12.50 4.69
C TRP A 135 7.43 12.88 3.21
N ALA A 136 6.88 14.03 2.82
CA ALA A 136 6.81 14.46 1.42
C ALA A 136 8.16 14.37 0.69
N ASP A 137 9.26 14.75 1.35
CA ASP A 137 10.60 14.72 0.75
C ASP A 137 11.23 13.31 0.71
N LYS A 138 10.69 12.36 1.47
CA LYS A 138 11.20 10.97 1.48
C LYS A 138 10.64 10.13 0.34
N ILE A 139 9.47 10.51 -0.18
CA ILE A 139 8.71 9.80 -1.21
C ILE A 139 8.18 10.80 -2.26
N PRO A 140 9.08 11.51 -2.97
CA PRO A 140 8.69 12.56 -3.92
C PRO A 140 7.77 12.04 -5.04
N GLU A 141 7.89 10.78 -5.42
CA GLU A 141 7.04 10.12 -6.42
C GLU A 141 5.55 10.00 -6.04
N ILE A 142 5.22 10.19 -4.76
CA ILE A 142 3.82 10.23 -4.28
C ILE A 142 3.33 11.69 -4.15
N ARG A 143 4.25 12.64 -3.95
CA ARG A 143 3.93 14.07 -3.83
C ARG A 143 3.60 14.70 -5.19
N ASP A 144 4.35 14.33 -6.23
CA ASP A 144 4.34 14.95 -7.57
C ASP A 144 3.35 14.27 -8.54
#